data_AF-A0A1Z4KX86-F1
#
_entry.id   AF-A0A1Z4KX86-F1
#
_cell.length_a   1.000
_cell.length_b   1.000
_cell.length_c   1.000
_cell.angle_alpha   90.00
_cell.angle_beta   90.00
_cell.angle_gamma   90.00
#
_symmetry.space_group_name_H-M   'P 1'
#
loop_
_entity.id
_entity.type
_entity.pdbx_description
1 polymer ?
#
loop_
_entity_poly.entity_id
_entity_poly.type
_entity_poly.pdbx_seq_one_letter_code
_entity_poly.pdbx_strand_id
1 'polypeptide(L)'
;MNWRRQSPIFELYDPTLAEIIPDVIGLWATNPGTADAAVTFTLNSQTVINAPIWLANFPSDLSKASLHLTHSEEILRQSHKALVTAIDRVHRIIHTITSESDLAFNLNSIGEAQPQPERELLASLQAIQKLDMPTSFGIGAEIAGLSHQAFDQFQAFIERLLQVFAHYAQVETQVEGRTLAQTSVGWLNDVASIWQTGLSSTQVSLHQRTLSLALASRDALLQIFHITVQAALKLSVLISVPGGLILVLPVAWQFINQIMTQLREG
;
A
#
# COMPACT_ATOMS: atom_id res chain seq x y z
N MET A 1 -10.31 33.64 6.61
CA MET A 1 -10.57 32.85 7.83
C MET A 1 -10.23 31.40 7.48
N ASN A 2 -8.95 31.03 7.59
CA ASN A 2 -8.42 29.74 7.13
C ASN A 2 -8.57 28.70 8.22
N TRP A 3 -9.42 27.70 8.00
CA TRP A 3 -9.48 26.51 8.83
C TRP A 3 -8.14 25.80 8.73
N ARG A 4 -7.40 25.70 9.84
CA ARG A 4 -6.22 24.83 9.93
C ARG A 4 -6.72 23.41 9.68
N ARG A 5 -6.49 22.87 8.47
CA ARG A 5 -6.50 21.41 8.30
C ARG A 5 -5.46 20.89 9.29
N GLN A 6 -5.90 20.05 10.22
CA GLN A 6 -4.97 19.30 11.05
C GLN A 6 -4.17 18.44 10.07
N SER A 7 -2.87 18.73 9.94
CA SER A 7 -1.99 17.89 9.15
C SER A 7 -2.03 16.47 9.73
N PRO A 8 -2.13 15.43 8.88
CA PRO A 8 -1.98 14.06 9.33
C PRO A 8 -0.66 13.88 10.10
N ILE A 9 -0.69 13.03 11.13
CA ILE A 9 0.48 12.79 11.97
C ILE A 9 1.54 11.99 11.21
N PHE A 10 1.11 11.07 10.34
CA PHE A 10 1.99 10.26 9.51
C PHE A 10 1.71 10.58 8.04
N GLU A 11 2.71 11.15 7.39
CA GLU A 11 2.65 11.61 6.01
C GLU A 11 3.73 10.92 5.21
N LEU A 12 3.37 10.43 4.02
CA LEU A 12 4.36 10.06 3.01
C LEU A 12 4.41 11.19 1.98
N TYR A 13 5.53 11.90 1.96
CA TYR A 13 5.85 12.84 0.92
C TYR A 13 6.63 12.16 -0.18
N ASP A 14 6.06 12.20 -1.38
CA ASP A 14 6.71 11.69 -2.57
C ASP A 14 6.61 12.75 -3.68
N PRO A 15 7.72 13.43 -4.02
CA PRO A 15 7.71 14.53 -4.99
C PRO A 15 7.51 14.07 -6.43
N THR A 16 7.53 12.76 -6.69
CA THR A 16 7.37 12.21 -8.04
C THR A 16 5.98 11.64 -8.30
N LEU A 17 5.10 11.60 -7.30
CA LEU A 17 3.72 11.13 -7.48
C LEU A 17 2.81 12.25 -8.00
N ALA A 18 2.07 11.95 -9.06
CA ALA A 18 1.07 12.85 -9.64
C ALA A 18 -0.31 12.74 -8.96
N GLU A 19 -0.60 11.65 -8.24
CA GLU A 19 -1.94 11.37 -7.69
C GLU A 19 -1.92 10.81 -6.24
N ILE A 20 -3.06 10.97 -5.56
CA ILE A 20 -3.32 10.49 -4.19
C ILE A 20 -3.68 8.99 -4.27
N ILE A 21 -2.93 8.15 -3.57
CA ILE A 21 -3.07 6.69 -3.61
C ILE A 21 -3.86 6.21 -2.37
N PRO A 22 -4.73 5.19 -2.50
CA PRO A 22 -5.44 4.61 -1.36
C PRO A 22 -4.49 4.06 -0.28
N ASP A 23 -4.78 4.43 0.96
CA ASP A 23 -4.04 4.00 2.15
C ASP A 23 -4.49 2.59 2.58
N VAL A 24 -3.78 1.58 2.06
CA VAL A 24 -4.10 0.16 2.30
C VAL A 24 -3.89 -0.24 3.76
N ILE A 25 -2.90 0.35 4.44
CA ILE A 25 -2.66 0.11 5.86
C ILE A 25 -3.64 0.93 6.71
N GLY A 26 -4.03 2.12 6.25
CA GLY A 26 -4.81 3.08 7.02
C GLY A 26 -3.94 3.91 7.97
N LEU A 27 -2.64 4.03 7.66
CA LEU A 27 -1.66 4.70 8.51
C LEU A 27 -1.03 5.95 7.87
N TRP A 28 -0.72 5.91 6.57
CA TRP A 28 0.09 6.94 5.93
C TRP A 28 -0.76 7.76 4.96
N ALA A 29 -1.00 9.02 5.32
CA ALA A 29 -1.61 9.97 4.40
C ALA A 29 -0.61 10.29 3.28
N THR A 30 -1.00 10.07 2.02
CA THR A 30 -0.18 10.48 0.89
C THR A 30 -0.45 11.95 0.58
N ASN A 31 0.59 12.75 0.62
CA ASN A 31 0.54 14.14 0.18
C ASN A 31 1.40 14.27 -1.09
N PRO A 32 0.81 14.47 -2.28
CA PRO A 32 1.58 14.74 -3.48
C PRO A 32 2.30 16.07 -3.24
N GLY A 33 3.59 15.99 -2.94
CA GLY A 33 4.36 17.18 -2.57
C GLY A 33 4.35 18.16 -3.73
N THR A 34 3.97 19.42 -3.48
CA THR A 34 4.45 20.50 -4.35
C THR A 34 5.96 20.56 -4.16
N ALA A 35 6.73 20.42 -5.24
CA ALA A 35 8.20 20.38 -5.25
C ALA A 35 8.88 21.54 -4.45
N ASP A 36 8.16 22.61 -4.15
CA ASP A 36 8.61 23.75 -3.35
C ASP A 36 8.73 23.50 -1.84
N ALA A 37 8.17 22.43 -1.28
CA ALA A 37 8.26 22.14 0.17
C ALA A 37 9.52 21.37 0.59
N ALA A 38 10.35 20.92 -0.37
CA ALA A 38 11.54 20.11 -0.11
C ALA A 38 12.80 20.91 0.28
N VAL A 39 12.68 22.21 0.60
CA VAL A 39 13.82 23.04 0.98
C VAL A 39 13.94 23.10 2.51
N THR A 40 14.49 22.06 3.13
CA THR A 40 14.95 22.16 4.53
C THR A 40 16.21 21.32 4.74
N PHE A 41 17.35 22.03 4.82
CA PHE A 41 18.71 21.59 5.13
C PHE A 41 19.28 20.38 4.36
N THR A 42 19.77 20.62 3.15
CA THR A 42 20.84 19.80 2.54
C THR A 42 22.21 20.38 2.91
N LEU A 43 22.94 19.69 3.79
CA LEU A 43 24.39 19.89 3.91
C LEU A 43 25.07 19.10 2.78
N ASN A 44 25.84 19.83 1.96
CA ASN A 44 26.62 19.40 0.82
C ASN A 44 25.86 19.06 -0.47
N SER A 45 26.39 19.62 -1.56
CA SER A 45 25.97 19.55 -2.95
C SER A 45 26.09 18.15 -3.58
N GLN A 46 25.62 17.11 -2.90
CA GLN A 46 25.39 15.81 -3.50
C GLN A 46 23.91 15.73 -3.81
N THR A 47 23.63 15.68 -5.12
CA THR A 47 22.38 15.29 -5.78
C THR A 47 21.14 15.41 -4.90
N VAL A 48 20.22 16.32 -5.22
CA VAL A 48 18.86 16.29 -4.65
C VAL A 48 18.26 14.95 -5.04
N ILE A 49 18.42 13.95 -4.18
CA ILE A 49 17.81 12.64 -4.35
C ILE A 49 16.35 12.89 -4.02
N ASN A 50 15.49 12.83 -5.04
CA ASN A 50 14.04 12.82 -4.90
C ASN A 50 13.64 11.50 -4.22
N ALA A 51 14.00 11.36 -2.95
CA ALA A 51 13.70 10.21 -2.11
C ALA A 51 12.35 10.42 -1.43
N PRO A 52 11.53 9.35 -1.29
CA PRO A 52 10.31 9.43 -0.51
C PRO A 52 10.64 9.69 0.97
N ILE A 53 9.97 10.68 1.56
CA ILE A 53 10.12 11.05 2.97
C ILE A 53 8.90 10.56 3.75
N TRP A 54 9.15 9.68 4.71
CA TRP A 54 8.20 9.21 5.71
C TRP A 54 8.25 10.17 6.89
N LEU A 55 7.37 11.17 6.88
CA LEU A 55 7.31 12.21 7.90
C LEU A 55 6.34 11.81 9.02
N ALA A 56 6.81 11.87 10.25
CA ALA A 56 5.94 11.86 11.42
C ALA A 56 5.95 13.24 12.10
N ASN A 57 4.81 13.92 12.10
CA ASN A 57 4.63 15.26 12.66
C ASN A 57 3.81 15.17 13.96
N PHE A 58 4.50 15.29 15.09
CA PHE A 58 3.91 15.15 16.42
C PHE A 58 3.63 16.50 17.10
N PRO A 59 2.63 16.55 18.01
CA PRO A 59 2.45 17.68 18.91
C PRO A 59 3.63 17.81 19.91
N SER A 60 3.83 19.00 20.48
CA SER A 60 4.84 19.26 21.54
C SER A 60 4.65 18.41 22.79
N ASP A 61 3.40 18.02 23.07
CA ASP A 61 3.07 17.13 24.16
C ASP A 61 3.54 15.70 23.81
N LEU A 62 4.71 15.33 24.36
CA LEU A 62 5.32 14.02 24.15
C LEU A 62 4.43 12.86 24.61
N SER A 63 3.52 13.08 25.56
CA SER A 63 2.59 12.04 25.99
C SER A 63 1.55 11.78 24.91
N LYS A 64 1.02 12.83 24.28
CA LYS A 64 0.12 12.71 23.12
C LYS A 64 0.85 12.11 21.91
N ALA A 65 2.08 12.54 21.64
CA ALA A 65 2.91 11.98 20.58
C ALA A 65 3.09 10.46 20.75
N SER A 66 3.42 10.02 21.97
CA SER A 66 3.54 8.59 22.29
C SER A 66 2.21 7.84 22.13
N LEU A 67 1.08 8.45 22.52
CA LEU A 67 -0.24 7.84 22.35
C LEU A 67 -0.57 7.65 20.86
N HIS A 68 -0.27 8.64 20.02
CA HIS A 68 -0.44 8.52 18.58
C HIS A 68 0.43 7.40 17.98
N LEU A 69 1.69 7.28 18.40
CA LEU A 69 2.53 6.15 17.99
C LEU A 69 1.97 4.80 18.42
N THR A 70 1.54 4.66 19.68
CA THR A 70 0.96 3.40 20.17
C THR A 70 -0.29 3.02 19.39
N HIS A 71 -1.13 4.00 19.06
CA HIS A 71 -2.30 3.76 18.22
C HIS A 71 -1.92 3.31 16.81
N SER A 72 -0.92 3.94 16.20
CA SER A 72 -0.43 3.58 14.87
C SER A 72 0.27 2.22 14.81
N GLU A 73 1.03 1.86 15.84
CA GLU A 73 1.61 0.53 16.01
C GLU A 73 0.50 -0.54 16.09
N GLU A 74 -0.60 -0.23 16.78
CA GLU A 74 -1.78 -1.11 16.86
C GLU A 74 -2.49 -1.24 15.51
N ILE A 75 -2.68 -0.14 14.76
CA ILE A 75 -3.21 -0.19 13.39
C ILE A 75 -2.35 -1.12 12.53
N LEU A 76 -1.03 -0.94 12.52
CA LEU A 76 -0.13 -1.79 11.73
C LEU A 76 -0.23 -3.26 12.16
N ARG A 77 -0.33 -3.54 13.46
CA ARG A 77 -0.52 -4.90 13.98
C ARG A 77 -1.85 -5.51 13.52
N GLN A 78 -2.92 -4.72 13.43
CA GLN A 78 -4.21 -5.15 12.89
C GLN A 78 -4.10 -5.43 11.38
N SER A 79 -3.45 -4.55 10.62
CA SER A 79 -3.19 -4.76 9.19
C SER A 79 -2.41 -6.05 8.94
N HIS A 80 -1.39 -6.37 9.75
CA HIS A 80 -0.68 -7.65 9.64
C HIS A 80 -1.59 -8.86 9.87
N LYS A 81 -2.48 -8.81 10.88
CA LYS A 81 -3.46 -9.89 11.12
C LYS A 81 -4.46 -10.01 9.97
N ALA A 82 -4.91 -8.88 9.44
CA ALA A 82 -5.80 -8.83 8.28
C ALA A 82 -5.13 -9.45 7.05
N LEU A 83 -3.83 -9.19 6.86
CA LEU A 83 -3.06 -9.73 5.75
C LEU A 83 -2.93 -11.26 5.82
N VAL A 84 -2.62 -11.82 7.00
CA VAL A 84 -2.60 -13.29 7.20
C VAL A 84 -3.96 -13.89 6.84
N THR A 85 -5.05 -13.26 7.26
CA THR A 85 -6.40 -13.69 6.94
C THR A 85 -6.70 -13.59 5.44
N ALA A 86 -6.20 -12.54 4.77
CA ALA A 86 -6.34 -12.37 3.33
C ALA A 86 -5.63 -13.48 2.54
N ILE A 87 -4.42 -13.89 2.97
CA ILE A 87 -3.69 -15.02 2.38
C ILE A 87 -4.53 -16.30 2.48
N ASP A 88 -5.09 -16.58 3.66
CA ASP A 88 -5.91 -17.78 3.86
C ASP A 88 -7.17 -17.76 2.99
N ARG A 89 -7.82 -16.59 2.84
CA ARG A 89 -8.98 -16.42 1.95
C ARG A 89 -8.62 -16.64 0.49
N VAL A 90 -7.50 -16.08 0.02
CA VAL A 90 -6.96 -16.32 -1.34
C VAL A 90 -6.70 -17.82 -1.56
N HIS A 91 -6.06 -18.49 -0.61
CA HIS A 91 -5.80 -19.93 -0.74
C HIS A 91 -7.08 -20.77 -0.75
N ARG A 92 -8.06 -20.44 0.10
CA ARG A 92 -9.36 -21.11 0.10
C ARG A 92 -10.08 -20.96 -1.23
N ILE A 93 -10.16 -19.75 -1.78
CA ILE A 93 -10.87 -19.55 -3.05
C ILE A 93 -10.19 -20.30 -4.20
N ILE A 94 -8.86 -20.26 -4.26
CA ILE A 94 -8.08 -21.02 -5.24
C ILE A 94 -8.35 -22.52 -5.10
N HIS A 95 -8.33 -23.05 -3.87
CA HIS A 95 -8.61 -24.46 -3.61
C HIS A 95 -10.03 -24.87 -4.01
N THR A 96 -11.03 -24.04 -3.69
CA THR A 96 -12.44 -24.27 -4.08
C THR A 96 -12.56 -24.31 -5.60
N ILE A 97 -11.97 -23.34 -6.29
CA ILE A 97 -11.93 -23.30 -7.76
C ILE A 97 -11.29 -24.59 -8.31
N THR A 98 -10.11 -24.99 -7.81
CA THR A 98 -9.42 -26.20 -8.32
C THR A 98 -10.14 -27.53 -8.03
N SER A 99 -10.90 -27.61 -6.95
CA SER A 99 -11.55 -28.85 -6.52
C SER A 99 -12.84 -29.12 -7.30
N GLU A 100 -13.52 -28.06 -7.75
CA GLU A 100 -14.70 -28.17 -8.58
C GLU A 100 -14.28 -28.35 -10.05
N SER A 101 -14.37 -29.59 -10.53
CA SER A 101 -13.74 -30.06 -11.76
C SER A 101 -14.32 -29.50 -13.08
N ASP A 102 -15.26 -28.54 -13.02
CA ASP A 102 -15.97 -27.98 -14.18
C ASP A 102 -15.85 -26.42 -14.22
N LEU A 103 -14.58 -25.99 -14.22
CA LEU A 103 -14.09 -24.61 -14.06
C LEU A 103 -14.69 -23.57 -15.02
N ALA A 104 -15.14 -23.99 -16.20
CA ALA A 104 -15.60 -23.06 -17.25
C ALA A 104 -17.03 -22.54 -17.05
N PHE A 105 -17.84 -23.21 -16.22
CA PHE A 105 -19.27 -22.89 -16.09
C PHE A 105 -19.75 -22.64 -14.64
N ASN A 106 -18.95 -22.95 -13.61
CA ASN A 106 -19.45 -23.00 -12.23
C ASN A 106 -19.07 -21.81 -11.31
N LEU A 107 -18.33 -20.81 -11.79
CA LEU A 107 -17.90 -19.68 -10.94
C LEU A 107 -19.06 -18.90 -10.28
N ASN A 108 -20.24 -18.87 -10.93
CA ASN A 108 -21.43 -18.22 -10.39
C ASN A 108 -22.02 -18.97 -9.19
N SER A 109 -22.11 -20.30 -9.26
CA SER A 109 -22.66 -21.12 -8.19
C SER A 109 -21.74 -21.16 -6.97
N ILE A 110 -20.42 -21.08 -7.17
CA ILE A 110 -19.46 -20.89 -6.08
C ILE A 110 -19.67 -19.53 -5.41
N GLY A 111 -19.95 -18.48 -6.19
CA GLY A 111 -20.11 -17.11 -5.69
C GLY A 111 -21.29 -16.93 -4.73
N GLU A 112 -22.46 -17.49 -5.00
CA GLU A 112 -23.68 -17.15 -4.23
C GLU A 112 -23.59 -17.42 -2.71
N ALA A 113 -22.75 -18.37 -2.29
CA ALA A 113 -22.55 -18.70 -0.88
C ALA A 113 -21.35 -17.98 -0.21
N GLN A 114 -20.61 -17.16 -0.94
CA GLN A 114 -19.36 -16.54 -0.46
C GLN A 114 -19.57 -15.14 0.13
N PRO A 115 -18.65 -14.66 1.00
CA PRO A 115 -18.65 -13.28 1.43
C PRO A 115 -18.46 -12.30 0.25
N GLN A 116 -18.81 -11.03 0.46
CA GLN A 116 -18.84 -10.03 -0.61
C GLN A 116 -17.53 -9.92 -1.43
N PRO A 117 -16.33 -9.83 -0.81
CA PRO A 117 -15.09 -9.72 -1.59
C PRO A 117 -14.86 -10.90 -2.56
N GLU A 118 -15.13 -12.12 -2.12
CA GLU A 118 -14.99 -13.34 -2.93
C GLU A 118 -15.99 -13.37 -4.08
N ARG A 119 -17.22 -12.91 -3.85
CA ARG A 119 -18.24 -12.82 -4.90
C ARG A 119 -17.82 -11.87 -6.01
N GLU A 120 -17.31 -10.69 -5.63
CA GLU A 120 -16.84 -9.69 -6.58
C GLU A 120 -15.63 -10.21 -7.36
N LEU A 121 -14.66 -10.86 -6.68
CA LEU A 121 -13.54 -11.54 -7.33
C LEU A 121 -14.00 -12.56 -8.38
N LEU A 122 -14.90 -13.48 -8.01
CA LEU A 122 -15.38 -14.53 -8.91
C LEU A 122 -16.14 -13.95 -10.11
N ALA A 123 -16.97 -12.92 -9.89
CA ALA A 123 -17.68 -12.22 -10.96
C ALA A 123 -16.70 -11.56 -11.94
N SER A 124 -15.65 -10.89 -11.43
CA SER A 124 -14.61 -10.28 -12.26
C SER A 124 -13.80 -11.33 -13.04
N LEU A 125 -13.44 -12.46 -12.42
CA LEU A 125 -12.74 -13.56 -13.11
C LEU A 125 -13.60 -14.17 -14.23
N GLN A 126 -14.90 -14.34 -13.99
CA GLN A 126 -15.83 -14.82 -15.02
C GLN A 126 -15.95 -13.82 -16.18
N ALA A 127 -15.99 -12.52 -15.88
CA ALA A 127 -15.99 -11.49 -16.91
C ALA A 127 -14.71 -11.55 -17.77
N ILE A 128 -13.55 -11.78 -17.15
CA ILE A 128 -12.28 -11.95 -17.85
C ILE A 128 -12.29 -13.22 -18.73
N GLN A 129 -12.81 -14.34 -18.23
CA GLN A 129 -12.90 -15.59 -18.99
C GLN A 129 -13.80 -15.46 -20.23
N LYS A 130 -14.87 -14.68 -20.14
CA LYS A 130 -15.79 -14.42 -21.27
C LYS A 130 -15.17 -13.56 -22.38
N LEU A 131 -14.03 -12.89 -22.14
CA LEU A 131 -13.31 -12.12 -23.16
C LEU A 131 -12.66 -13.02 -24.23
N ASP A 132 -12.56 -14.34 -24.00
CA ASP A 132 -11.94 -15.31 -24.92
C ASP A 132 -12.80 -15.67 -26.15
N MET A 133 -13.80 -14.85 -26.50
CA MET A 133 -14.55 -14.98 -27.75
C MET A 133 -13.84 -14.18 -28.87
N PRO A 134 -13.46 -14.82 -29.99
CA PRO A 134 -12.50 -14.26 -30.94
C PRO A 134 -13.17 -13.27 -31.90
N THR A 135 -13.14 -11.97 -31.63
CA THR A 135 -13.29 -10.97 -32.71
C THR A 135 -12.62 -9.62 -32.41
N SER A 136 -11.63 -9.30 -33.25
CA SER A 136 -11.37 -7.99 -33.87
C SER A 136 -11.09 -6.78 -32.97
N PHE A 137 -9.81 -6.36 -32.89
CA PHE A 137 -9.25 -4.98 -32.84
C PHE A 137 -10.05 -3.79 -32.23
N GLY A 138 -11.01 -4.02 -31.32
CA GLY A 138 -11.77 -3.01 -30.57
C GLY A 138 -11.69 -3.19 -29.06
N ILE A 139 -10.94 -4.19 -28.59
CA ILE A 139 -10.88 -4.70 -27.21
C ILE A 139 -10.33 -3.67 -26.19
N GLY A 140 -9.68 -2.59 -26.64
CA GLY A 140 -9.26 -1.51 -25.75
C GLY A 140 -10.42 -0.71 -25.12
N ALA A 141 -11.61 -0.69 -25.73
CA ALA A 141 -12.72 0.15 -25.30
C ALA A 141 -13.72 -0.53 -24.32
N GLU A 142 -13.71 -1.87 -24.21
CA GLU A 142 -14.57 -2.59 -23.24
C GLU A 142 -13.81 -3.03 -21.99
N ILE A 143 -12.50 -3.32 -22.08
CA ILE A 143 -11.63 -3.51 -20.89
C ILE A 143 -11.63 -2.24 -20.02
N ALA A 144 -11.73 -1.08 -20.67
CA ALA A 144 -11.96 0.23 -20.05
C ALA A 144 -13.16 0.27 -19.06
N GLY A 145 -14.19 -0.56 -19.24
CA GLY A 145 -15.37 -0.56 -18.37
C GLY A 145 -15.19 -1.32 -17.06
N LEU A 146 -14.35 -2.36 -17.03
CA LEU A 146 -14.29 -3.34 -15.93
C LEU A 146 -13.32 -2.99 -14.80
N SER A 147 -12.61 -1.87 -14.91
CA SER A 147 -12.32 -0.90 -13.84
C SER A 147 -11.00 -0.18 -14.15
N HIS A 148 -11.06 0.88 -14.98
CA HIS A 148 -9.94 1.84 -15.08
C HIS A 148 -9.40 2.18 -13.68
N GLN A 149 -10.31 2.39 -12.71
CA GLN A 149 -9.95 2.66 -11.32
C GLN A 149 -9.06 1.58 -10.67
N ALA A 150 -9.29 0.28 -10.86
CA ALA A 150 -8.44 -0.74 -10.24
C ALA A 150 -7.09 -0.85 -10.95
N PHE A 151 -7.07 -0.65 -12.27
CA PHE A 151 -5.84 -0.59 -13.05
C PHE A 151 -5.00 0.63 -12.67
N ASP A 152 -5.61 1.81 -12.60
CA ASP A 152 -4.97 3.07 -12.18
C ASP A 152 -4.44 2.96 -10.74
N GLN A 153 -5.25 2.42 -9.81
CA GLN A 153 -4.81 2.16 -8.44
C GLN A 153 -3.66 1.16 -8.36
N PHE A 154 -3.70 0.10 -9.16
CA PHE A 154 -2.64 -0.90 -9.19
C PHE A 154 -1.35 -0.33 -9.81
N GLN A 155 -1.44 0.38 -10.93
CA GLN A 155 -0.31 1.04 -11.56
C GLN A 155 0.33 2.04 -10.60
N ALA A 156 -0.47 2.91 -9.98
CA ALA A 156 0.02 3.86 -8.98
C ALA A 156 0.65 3.14 -7.78
N PHE A 157 0.07 2.01 -7.35
CA PHE A 157 0.67 1.18 -6.30
C PHE A 157 2.01 0.60 -6.73
N ILE A 158 2.16 0.09 -7.95
CA ILE A 158 3.42 -0.46 -8.48
C ILE A 158 4.47 0.62 -8.65
N GLU A 159 4.10 1.78 -9.16
CA GLU A 159 5.00 2.93 -9.27
C GLU A 159 5.52 3.32 -7.88
N ARG A 160 4.65 3.47 -6.89
CA ARG A 160 5.04 3.72 -5.49
C ARG A 160 5.86 2.57 -4.91
N LEU A 161 5.49 1.33 -5.17
CA LEU A 161 6.21 0.16 -4.70
C LEU A 161 7.64 0.21 -5.24
N LEU A 162 7.80 0.26 -6.56
CA LEU A 162 9.09 0.37 -7.22
C LEU A 162 9.87 1.58 -6.72
N GLN A 163 9.24 2.68 -6.36
CA GLN A 163 9.92 3.87 -5.86
C GLN A 163 10.36 3.78 -4.40
N VAL A 164 9.51 3.20 -3.54
CA VAL A 164 9.83 2.79 -2.17
C VAL A 164 10.95 1.74 -2.14
N PHE A 165 11.14 0.97 -3.22
CA PHE A 165 12.26 0.01 -3.36
C PHE A 165 13.47 0.54 -4.12
N ALA A 166 13.29 1.44 -5.08
CA ALA A 166 14.36 1.96 -5.93
C ALA A 166 15.19 3.04 -5.24
N HIS A 167 14.64 3.75 -4.25
CA HIS A 167 15.30 4.87 -3.59
C HIS A 167 15.48 4.64 -2.09
N TYR A 168 16.49 5.32 -1.54
CA TYR A 168 16.71 5.50 -0.11
C TYR A 168 15.41 6.00 0.54
N ALA A 169 14.92 5.34 1.59
CA ALA A 169 13.78 5.85 2.35
C ALA A 169 14.30 6.77 3.46
N GLN A 170 13.76 7.97 3.57
CA GLN A 170 14.11 8.90 4.65
C GLN A 170 12.97 8.97 5.65
N VAL A 171 13.25 8.64 6.91
CA VAL A 171 12.29 8.77 8.00
C VAL A 171 12.61 10.02 8.80
N GLU A 172 11.66 10.94 8.86
CA GLU A 172 11.80 12.19 9.59
C GLU A 172 10.81 12.25 10.74
N THR A 173 11.28 12.65 11.92
CA THR A 173 10.43 12.88 13.09
C THR A 173 10.48 14.34 13.47
N GLN A 174 9.33 14.99 13.40
CA GLN A 174 9.14 16.39 13.78
C GLN A 174 8.25 16.51 15.02
N VAL A 175 8.54 17.53 15.83
CA VAL A 175 7.67 17.97 16.92
C VAL A 175 7.40 19.47 16.75
N GLU A 176 6.13 19.85 16.60
CA GLU A 176 5.72 21.22 16.24
C GLU A 176 6.47 21.80 15.03
N GLY A 177 6.67 20.97 14.00
CA GLY A 177 7.39 21.37 12.78
C GLY A 177 8.91 21.51 12.95
N ARG A 178 9.47 21.13 14.10
CA ARG A 178 10.93 21.07 14.32
C ARG A 178 11.41 19.64 14.17
N THR A 179 12.34 19.41 13.25
CA THR A 179 12.98 18.11 13.04
C THR A 179 13.82 17.73 14.26
N LEU A 180 13.41 16.67 14.95
CA LEU A 180 14.18 16.09 16.05
C LEU A 180 15.31 15.22 15.52
N ALA A 181 14.97 14.37 14.55
CA ALA A 181 15.89 13.42 13.97
C ALA A 181 15.41 12.99 12.60
N GLN A 182 16.37 12.62 11.78
CA GLN A 182 16.18 12.16 10.43
C GLN A 182 17.07 10.95 10.20
N THR A 183 16.49 9.86 9.75
CA THR A 183 17.22 8.63 9.45
C THR A 183 17.03 8.26 8.00
N SER A 184 18.14 8.15 7.27
CA SER A 184 18.16 7.62 5.91
C SER A 184 18.45 6.13 5.96
N VAL A 185 17.60 5.35 5.30
CA VAL A 185 17.72 3.89 5.20
C VAL A 185 17.99 3.52 3.76
N GLY A 186 19.21 3.03 3.50
CA GLY A 186 19.65 2.50 2.23
C GLY A 186 19.12 1.10 1.95
N TRP A 187 19.28 0.67 0.70
CA TRP A 187 18.80 -0.63 0.24
C TRP A 187 19.56 -1.81 0.86
N LEU A 188 20.87 -1.65 1.11
CA LEU A 188 21.73 -2.66 1.75
C LEU A 188 21.67 -2.62 3.29
N ASN A 189 20.60 -2.06 3.85
CA ASN A 189 20.45 -1.83 5.28
C ASN A 189 21.51 -0.86 5.86
N ASP A 190 22.05 0.03 5.02
CA ASP A 190 22.88 1.14 5.46
C ASP A 190 21.98 2.18 6.14
N VAL A 191 22.20 2.42 7.43
CA VAL A 191 21.40 3.35 8.22
C VAL A 191 22.27 4.51 8.67
N ALA A 192 21.87 5.73 8.33
CA ALA A 192 22.52 6.95 8.78
C ALA A 192 21.49 7.86 9.45
N SER A 193 21.74 8.24 10.70
CA SER A 193 20.85 9.10 11.48
C SER A 193 21.50 10.43 11.82
N ILE A 194 20.79 11.51 11.53
CA ILE A 194 21.12 12.87 11.95
C ILE A 194 20.20 13.23 13.11
N TRP A 195 20.79 13.71 14.21
CA TRP A 195 20.07 14.05 15.43
C TRP A 195 20.23 15.52 15.74
N GLN A 196 19.16 16.15 16.23
CA GLN A 196 19.25 17.45 16.87
C GLN A 196 20.08 17.33 18.15
N THR A 197 20.87 18.36 18.46
CA THR A 197 21.66 18.40 19.70
C THR A 197 20.76 18.60 20.92
N GLY A 198 21.05 17.90 22.03
CA GLY A 198 20.35 18.10 23.30
C GLY A 198 19.00 17.41 23.42
N LEU A 199 18.75 16.36 22.63
CA LEU A 199 17.52 15.57 22.73
C LEU A 199 17.44 14.82 24.06
N SER A 200 16.24 14.84 24.64
CA SER A 200 15.90 13.98 25.79
C SER A 200 15.79 12.50 25.37
N SER A 201 15.91 11.59 26.33
CA SER A 201 15.72 10.15 26.10
C SER A 201 14.32 9.84 25.53
N THR A 202 13.28 10.57 25.94
CA THR A 202 11.92 10.42 25.41
C THR A 202 11.84 10.79 23.94
N GLN A 203 12.52 11.85 23.50
CA GLN A 203 12.56 12.25 22.09
C GLN A 203 13.34 11.26 21.22
N VAL A 204 14.44 10.71 21.76
CA VAL A 204 15.19 9.64 21.07
C VAL A 204 14.32 8.41 20.89
N SER A 205 13.61 7.98 21.93
CA SER A 205 12.68 6.86 21.88
C SER A 205 11.53 7.10 20.88
N LEU A 206 11.00 8.33 20.83
CA LEU A 206 9.97 8.74 19.87
C LEU A 206 10.43 8.52 18.42
N HIS A 207 11.65 8.96 18.08
CA HIS A 207 12.20 8.75 16.74
C HIS A 207 12.44 7.27 16.44
N GLN A 208 13.00 6.51 17.38
CA GLN A 208 13.25 5.08 17.19
C GLN A 208 11.97 4.30 16.92
N ARG A 209 10.89 4.60 17.65
CA ARG A 209 9.57 3.99 17.41
C ARG A 209 8.99 4.38 16.07
N THR A 210 9.13 5.66 15.69
CA THR A 210 8.71 6.14 14.37
C THR A 210 9.46 5.42 13.24
N LEU A 211 10.78 5.29 13.36
CA LEU A 211 11.61 4.55 12.41
C LEU A 211 11.18 3.08 12.31
N SER A 212 10.97 2.41 13.44
CA SER A 212 10.50 1.02 13.45
C SER A 212 9.12 0.88 12.80
N LEU A 213 8.21 1.83 13.06
CA LEU A 213 6.87 1.84 12.47
C LEU A 213 6.93 2.02 10.95
N ALA A 214 7.77 2.95 10.46
CA ALA A 214 7.95 3.19 9.03
C ALA A 214 8.54 1.96 8.32
N LEU A 215 9.57 1.33 8.89
CA LEU A 215 10.16 0.11 8.34
C LEU A 215 9.16 -1.06 8.32
N ALA A 216 8.46 -1.29 9.42
CA ALA A 216 7.46 -2.35 9.49
C ALA A 216 6.27 -2.08 8.54
N SER A 217 5.92 -0.81 8.30
CA SER A 217 4.91 -0.44 7.29
C SER A 217 5.39 -0.77 5.87
N ARG A 218 6.67 -0.52 5.57
CA ARG A 218 7.28 -0.89 4.28
C ARG A 218 7.25 -2.40 4.06
N ASP A 219 7.59 -3.19 5.07
CA ASP A 219 7.55 -4.65 5.01
C ASP A 219 6.12 -5.17 4.79
N ALA A 220 5.12 -4.56 5.45
CA ALA A 220 3.72 -4.87 5.22
C ALA A 220 3.29 -4.61 3.77
N LEU A 221 3.68 -3.47 3.20
CA LEU A 221 3.39 -3.12 1.80
C LEU A 221 4.03 -4.12 0.82
N LEU A 222 5.28 -4.54 1.07
CA LEU A 222 5.94 -5.60 0.29
C LEU A 222 5.16 -6.89 0.32
N GLN A 223 4.71 -7.28 1.50
CA GLN A 223 3.99 -8.52 1.69
C GLN A 223 2.65 -8.48 0.95
N ILE A 224 1.90 -7.38 1.04
CA ILE A 224 0.66 -7.16 0.29
C ILE A 224 0.91 -7.28 -1.22
N PHE A 225 1.94 -6.62 -1.73
CA PHE A 225 2.31 -6.72 -3.15
C PHE A 225 2.64 -8.15 -3.56
N HIS A 226 3.48 -8.83 -2.78
CA HIS A 226 3.89 -10.19 -3.06
C HIS A 226 2.68 -11.13 -3.13
N ILE A 227 1.75 -11.02 -2.18
CA ILE A 227 0.52 -11.82 -2.13
C ILE A 227 -0.38 -11.48 -3.31
N THR A 228 -0.50 -10.21 -3.68
CA THR A 228 -1.27 -9.76 -4.85
C THR A 228 -0.75 -10.41 -6.13
N VAL A 229 0.57 -10.36 -6.36
CA VAL A 229 1.20 -10.98 -7.53
C VAL A 229 1.01 -12.50 -7.51
N GLN A 230 1.22 -13.15 -6.37
CA GLN A 230 1.02 -14.60 -6.25
C GLN A 230 -0.43 -15.01 -6.51
N ALA A 231 -1.40 -14.28 -5.96
CA ALA A 231 -2.82 -14.50 -6.18
C ALA A 231 -3.14 -14.36 -7.67
N ALA A 232 -2.67 -13.27 -8.30
CA ALA A 232 -2.91 -13.02 -9.71
C ALA A 232 -2.31 -14.09 -10.62
N LEU A 233 -1.09 -14.55 -10.34
CA LEU A 233 -0.44 -15.64 -11.07
C LEU A 233 -1.28 -16.93 -10.97
N LYS A 234 -1.65 -17.35 -9.77
CA LYS A 234 -2.44 -18.58 -9.57
C LYS A 234 -3.80 -18.48 -10.25
N LEU A 235 -4.50 -17.37 -10.07
CA LEU A 235 -5.82 -17.14 -10.68
C LEU A 235 -5.74 -17.09 -12.22
N SER A 236 -4.69 -16.48 -12.79
CA SER A 236 -4.48 -16.43 -14.24
C SER A 236 -4.30 -17.81 -14.87
N VAL A 237 -3.61 -18.72 -14.18
CA VAL A 237 -3.43 -20.11 -14.62
C VAL A 237 -4.77 -20.85 -14.58
N LEU A 238 -5.59 -20.62 -13.54
CA LEU A 238 -6.88 -21.29 -13.40
C LEU A 238 -7.88 -20.91 -14.50
N ILE A 239 -7.92 -19.63 -14.89
CA ILE A 239 -8.85 -19.18 -15.94
C ILE A 239 -8.33 -19.45 -17.36
N SER A 240 -7.05 -19.85 -17.52
CA SER A 240 -6.43 -20.22 -18.81
C SER A 240 -6.50 -19.15 -19.91
N VAL A 241 -6.59 -17.86 -19.55
CA VAL A 241 -6.73 -16.75 -20.51
C VAL A 241 -5.35 -16.28 -21.02
N PRO A 242 -5.13 -16.15 -22.34
CA PRO A 242 -3.92 -15.53 -22.89
C PRO A 242 -3.74 -14.09 -22.38
N GLY A 243 -2.58 -13.77 -21.80
CA GLY A 243 -2.35 -12.47 -21.16
C GLY A 243 -3.11 -12.28 -19.83
N GLY A 244 -3.69 -13.35 -19.27
CA GLY A 244 -4.54 -13.32 -18.09
C GLY A 244 -3.88 -12.69 -16.86
N LEU A 245 -2.55 -12.74 -16.72
CA LEU A 245 -1.87 -12.09 -15.60
C LEU A 245 -2.14 -10.57 -15.56
N ILE A 246 -2.07 -9.88 -16.71
CA ILE A 246 -2.28 -8.43 -16.79
C ILE A 246 -3.73 -8.08 -16.40
N LEU A 247 -4.69 -8.90 -16.81
CA LEU A 247 -6.11 -8.69 -16.55
C LEU A 247 -6.53 -9.05 -15.12
N VAL A 248 -5.91 -10.09 -14.55
CA VAL A 248 -6.28 -10.61 -13.23
C VAL A 248 -5.62 -9.83 -12.10
N LEU A 249 -4.47 -9.20 -12.35
CA LEU A 249 -3.70 -8.51 -11.33
C LEU A 249 -4.45 -7.34 -10.64
N PRO A 250 -5.14 -6.44 -11.38
CA PRO A 250 -6.00 -5.42 -10.76
C PRO A 250 -7.15 -6.02 -9.93
N VAL A 251 -7.72 -7.15 -10.38
CA VAL A 251 -8.81 -7.83 -9.67
C VAL A 251 -8.30 -8.45 -8.37
N ALA A 252 -7.13 -9.09 -8.39
CA ALA A 252 -6.49 -9.63 -7.20
C ALA A 252 -6.14 -8.52 -6.19
N TRP A 253 -5.67 -7.37 -6.69
CA TRP A 253 -5.41 -6.19 -5.88
C TRP A 253 -6.68 -5.66 -5.19
N GLN A 254 -7.75 -5.48 -5.96
CA GLN A 254 -9.04 -5.04 -5.45
C GLN A 254 -9.58 -6.00 -4.37
N PHE A 255 -9.52 -7.30 -4.62
CA PHE A 255 -9.94 -8.32 -3.66
C PHE A 255 -9.19 -8.23 -2.33
N ILE A 256 -7.86 -8.10 -2.38
CA ILE A 256 -7.03 -7.97 -1.18
C ILE A 256 -7.38 -6.68 -0.43
N ASN A 257 -7.53 -5.55 -1.12
CA ASN A 257 -7.90 -4.28 -0.50
C ASN A 257 -9.28 -4.33 0.17
N GLN A 258 -10.25 -5.01 -0.44
CA GLN A 258 -11.57 -5.21 0.14
C GLN A 258 -11.50 -6.06 1.41
N ILE A 259 -10.70 -7.13 1.42
CA ILE A 259 -10.48 -7.94 2.63
C ILE A 259 -9.84 -7.10 3.73
N MET A 260 -8.80 -6.34 3.40
CA MET A 260 -8.07 -5.50 4.34
C MET A 260 -8.98 -4.43 4.95
N THR A 261 -9.83 -3.80 4.13
CA THR A 261 -10.80 -2.79 4.58
C THR A 261 -11.88 -3.43 5.47
N GLN A 262 -12.46 -4.55 5.04
CA GLN A 262 -13.47 -5.28 5.80
C GLN A 262 -12.97 -5.71 7.18
N LEU A 263 -11.73 -6.19 7.28
CA LEU A 263 -11.14 -6.64 8.55
C LEU A 263 -10.67 -5.50 9.45
N ARG A 264 -10.54 -4.28 8.92
CA ARG A 264 -10.23 -3.08 9.71
C ARG A 264 -11.50 -2.45 10.30
N GLU A 265 -12.63 -2.57 9.60
CA GLU A 265 -13.90 -1.96 10.00
C GLU A 265 -14.81 -2.88 10.84
N GLY A 266 -14.55 -4.19 10.85
CA GLY A 266 -15.28 -5.19 11.64
C GLY A 266 -14.60 -5.55 12.95
#